data_AF-A0A929IDF0-F1
#
_entry.id   AF-A0A929IDF0-F1
#
_cell.length_a   1.000
_cell.length_b   1.000
_cell.length_c   1.000
_cell.angle_alpha   90.00
_cell.angle_beta   90.00
_cell.angle_gamma   90.00
#
_symmetry.space_group_name_H-M   'P 1'
#
loop_
_entity.id
_entity.type
_entity.pdbx_description
1 polymer ?
#
loop_
_entity_poly.entity_id
_entity_poly.type
_entity_poly.pdbx_seq_one_letter_code
_entity_poly.pdbx_strand_id
1 'polypeptide(L)'
;MQLITKTLFIVLILMLSACTTPKKDKFDNTMTTIEQATRWNQFEGIVNLMDPEYLKDNPVSDLDIERLKQFRISGYTVTQKQMSEDGNSYVQTVMLQMYSVHNPVERQVRWNQEWRMNEESGRWTMFSGLPDVTQR
;
A
#
# COMPACT_ATOMS: atom_id res chain seq x y z
N MET A 1 -0.08 -43.65 31.62
CA MET A 1 -0.70 -42.31 31.62
C MET A 1 0.28 -41.20 31.21
N GLN A 2 1.49 -41.13 31.79
CA GLN A 2 2.45 -40.06 31.47
C GLN A 2 3.05 -40.09 30.05
N LEU A 3 3.15 -41.25 29.39
CA LEU A 3 3.60 -41.32 27.99
C LEU A 3 2.60 -40.68 27.02
N ILE A 4 1.29 -40.90 27.22
CA ILE A 4 0.22 -40.37 26.35
C ILE A 4 0.17 -38.83 26.45
N THR A 5 0.34 -38.29 27.66
CA THR A 5 0.42 -36.84 27.89
C THR A 5 1.64 -36.21 27.20
N LYS A 6 2.79 -36.90 27.19
CA LYS A 6 4.00 -36.44 26.49
C LYS A 6 3.84 -36.46 24.97
N THR A 7 3.21 -37.48 24.41
CA THR A 7 2.94 -37.56 22.95
C THR A 7 1.96 -36.48 22.50
N LEU A 8 0.93 -36.18 23.30
CA LEU A 8 -0.05 -35.13 23.01
C LEU A 8 0.60 -33.72 23.01
N PHE A 9 1.58 -33.51 23.90
CA PHE A 9 2.31 -32.24 23.98
C PHE A 9 3.23 -32.01 22.76
N ILE A 10 3.82 -33.08 22.21
CA ILE A 10 4.68 -33.01 21.03
C ILE A 10 3.86 -32.72 19.76
N VAL A 11 2.66 -33.30 19.63
CA VAL A 11 1.75 -33.03 18.49
C VAL A 11 1.22 -31.60 18.53
N LEU A 12 0.96 -31.04 19.72
CA LEU A 12 0.53 -29.65 19.88
C LEU A 12 1.63 -28.64 19.47
N ILE A 13 2.90 -28.99 19.69
CA ILE A 13 4.05 -28.16 19.30
C ILE A 13 4.30 -28.22 17.77
N LEU A 14 4.00 -29.35 17.11
CA LEU A 14 4.14 -29.47 15.65
C LEU A 14 3.06 -28.73 14.85
N MET A 15 1.94 -28.33 15.47
CA MET A 15 0.90 -27.53 14.80
C MET A 15 1.17 -26.02 14.77
N LEU A 16 2.32 -25.57 15.30
CA LEU A 16 2.78 -24.18 15.19
C LEU A 16 3.73 -23.97 13.99
N SER A 17 3.67 -24.79 12.94
CA SER A 17 4.37 -24.50 11.69
C SER A 17 3.88 -23.15 11.15
N ALA A 18 4.68 -22.13 11.44
CA ALA A 18 4.40 -20.73 11.16
C ALA A 18 4.03 -20.57 9.69
N CYS A 19 2.79 -20.15 9.43
CA CYS A 19 2.35 -19.80 8.10
C CYS A 19 3.05 -18.49 7.71
N THR A 20 4.25 -18.60 7.15
CA THR A 20 4.93 -17.43 6.57
C THR A 20 4.26 -17.10 5.24
N THR A 21 3.62 -15.94 5.15
CA THR A 21 3.04 -15.47 3.89
C THR A 21 4.17 -15.21 2.89
N PRO A 22 4.12 -15.81 1.68
CA PRO A 22 5.11 -15.57 0.63
C PRO A 22 5.29 -14.08 0.29
N LYS A 23 6.50 -13.70 -0.10
CA LYS A 23 6.84 -12.31 -0.48
C LYS A 23 5.94 -11.75 -1.57
N LYS A 24 5.61 -12.59 -2.57
CA LYS A 24 4.70 -12.25 -3.67
C LYS A 24 3.29 -11.94 -3.17
N ASP A 25 2.75 -12.77 -2.29
CA ASP A 25 1.40 -12.57 -1.75
C ASP A 25 1.32 -11.29 -0.91
N LYS A 26 2.36 -10.99 -0.14
CA LYS A 26 2.47 -9.71 0.59
C LYS A 26 2.46 -8.51 -0.36
N PHE A 27 3.18 -8.60 -1.49
CA PHE A 27 3.19 -7.56 -2.51
C PHE A 27 1.79 -7.36 -3.12
N ASP A 28 1.19 -8.45 -3.62
CA ASP A 28 -0.12 -8.42 -4.28
C ASP A 28 -1.21 -7.89 -3.32
N ASN A 29 -1.15 -8.27 -2.04
CA ASN A 29 -2.04 -7.74 -1.00
C ASN A 29 -1.82 -6.23 -0.76
N THR A 30 -0.57 -5.77 -0.75
CA THR A 30 -0.26 -4.34 -0.57
C THR A 30 -0.79 -3.51 -1.75
N MET A 31 -0.57 -3.98 -2.97
CA MET A 31 -1.07 -3.30 -4.19
C MET A 31 -2.61 -3.26 -4.21
N THR A 32 -3.27 -4.34 -3.79
CA THR A 32 -4.73 -4.38 -3.66
C THR A 32 -5.22 -3.39 -2.60
N THR A 33 -4.53 -3.33 -1.46
CA THR A 33 -4.88 -2.44 -0.35
C THR A 33 -4.82 -0.97 -0.76
N ILE A 34 -3.74 -0.54 -1.42
CA ILE A 34 -3.64 0.85 -1.86
C ILE A 34 -4.66 1.19 -2.95
N GLU A 35 -4.92 0.29 -3.89
CA GLU A 35 -5.93 0.50 -4.93
C GLU A 35 -7.32 0.68 -4.32
N GLN A 36 -7.71 -0.19 -3.37
CA GLN A 36 -8.99 -0.10 -2.67
C GLN A 36 -9.06 1.19 -1.83
N ALA A 37 -8.04 1.48 -1.03
CA ALA A 37 -8.00 2.69 -0.21
C ALA A 37 -8.15 3.94 -1.08
N THR A 38 -7.49 3.97 -2.25
CA THR A 38 -7.61 5.09 -3.20
C THR A 38 -9.03 5.20 -3.73
N ARG A 39 -9.63 4.11 -4.24
CA ARG A 39 -10.99 4.12 -4.79
C ARG A 39 -12.04 4.56 -3.78
N TRP A 40 -11.86 4.19 -2.51
CA TRP A 40 -12.76 4.55 -1.42
C TRP A 40 -12.39 5.86 -0.70
N ASN A 41 -11.46 6.66 -1.25
CA ASN A 41 -10.99 7.93 -0.67
C ASN A 41 -10.45 7.81 0.78
N GLN A 42 -9.86 6.67 1.14
CA GLN A 42 -9.28 6.38 2.45
C GLN A 42 -7.78 6.74 2.48
N PHE A 43 -7.45 8.00 2.18
CA PHE A 43 -6.06 8.44 2.04
C PHE A 43 -5.26 8.40 3.35
N GLU A 44 -5.91 8.53 4.50
CA GLU A 44 -5.31 8.31 5.82
C GLU A 44 -4.74 6.90 5.95
N GLY A 45 -5.46 5.91 5.40
CA GLY A 45 -5.00 4.53 5.36
C GLY A 45 -3.75 4.35 4.50
N ILE A 46 -3.62 5.14 3.43
CA ILE A 46 -2.47 5.11 2.53
C ILE A 46 -1.22 5.66 3.22
N VAL A 47 -1.35 6.67 4.10
CA VAL A 47 -0.22 7.19 4.88
C VAL A 47 0.43 6.09 5.74
N ASN A 48 -0.35 5.12 6.24
CA ASN A 48 0.18 3.97 6.99
C ASN A 48 0.95 2.95 6.13
N LEU A 49 0.89 3.09 4.81
CA LEU A 49 1.68 2.32 3.85
C LEU A 49 2.95 3.06 3.43
N MET A 50 3.09 4.34 3.78
CA MET A 50 4.27 5.13 3.42
C MET A 50 5.46 4.78 4.31
N ASP A 51 6.65 4.91 3.75
CA ASP A 51 7.88 4.66 4.48
C ASP A 51 8.09 5.72 5.57
N PRO A 52 8.36 5.34 6.83
CA PRO A 52 8.58 6.29 7.91
C PRO A 52 9.78 7.22 7.67
N GLU A 53 10.82 6.77 6.96
CA GLU A 53 11.96 7.62 6.61
C GLU A 53 11.56 8.67 5.57
N TYR A 54 10.77 8.27 4.56
CA TYR A 54 10.23 9.21 3.59
C TYR A 54 9.35 10.30 4.26
N LEU A 55 8.52 9.90 5.22
CA LEU A 55 7.62 10.80 5.95
C LEU A 55 8.35 11.81 6.86
N LYS A 56 9.56 11.50 7.34
CA LYS A 56 10.36 12.46 8.12
C LYS A 56 10.70 13.70 7.30
N ASP A 57 11.06 13.50 6.04
CA ASP A 57 11.45 14.56 5.12
C ASP A 57 10.23 15.15 4.37
N ASN A 58 9.17 14.35 4.20
CA ASN A 58 7.98 14.70 3.43
C ASN A 58 6.72 14.44 4.28
N PRO A 59 6.49 15.21 5.35
CA PRO A 59 5.32 15.02 6.19
C PRO A 59 4.04 15.28 5.41
N VAL A 60 3.09 14.36 5.51
CA VAL A 60 1.74 14.53 4.95
C VAL A 60 0.90 15.28 5.99
N SER A 61 0.39 16.45 5.62
CA SER A 61 -0.51 17.21 6.50
C SER A 61 -1.97 16.80 6.31
N ASP A 62 -2.79 17.08 7.32
CA ASP A 62 -4.25 16.89 7.21
C ASP A 62 -4.83 17.66 6.02
N LEU A 63 -4.29 18.85 5.71
CA LEU A 63 -4.72 19.65 4.57
C LEU A 63 -4.45 18.95 3.23
N ASP A 64 -3.37 18.19 3.11
CA ASP A 64 -3.05 17.44 1.89
C ASP A 64 -4.08 16.32 1.66
N ILE A 65 -4.49 15.66 2.73
CA ILE A 65 -5.55 14.63 2.73
C ILE A 65 -6.92 15.26 2.42
N GLU A 66 -7.27 16.36 3.08
CA GLU A 66 -8.56 17.02 2.87
C GLU A 66 -8.73 17.57 1.45
N ARG A 67 -7.63 18.00 0.80
CA ARG A 67 -7.64 18.38 -0.61
C ARG A 67 -8.00 17.20 -1.52
N LEU A 68 -7.46 16.01 -1.24
CA LEU A 68 -7.76 14.80 -2.01
C LEU A 68 -9.22 14.38 -1.86
N LYS A 69 -9.79 14.51 -0.66
CA LYS A 69 -11.21 14.20 -0.39
C LYS A 69 -12.20 15.11 -1.10
N GLN A 70 -11.76 16.25 -1.65
CA GLN A 70 -12.59 17.10 -2.53
C GLN A 70 -12.87 16.46 -3.89
N PHE A 71 -12.27 15.29 -4.17
CA PHE A 71 -12.46 14.53 -5.39
C PHE A 71 -13.07 13.15 -5.11
N ARG A 72 -13.79 12.64 -6.10
CA ARG A 72 -14.23 11.23 -6.15
C ARG A 72 -13.42 10.53 -7.21
N ILE A 73 -12.93 9.34 -6.90
CA ILE A 73 -12.17 8.52 -7.82
C ILE A 73 -13.14 7.75 -8.72
N SER A 74 -13.12 8.02 -10.02
CA SER A 74 -13.87 7.29 -11.04
C SER A 74 -13.04 6.19 -11.70
N GLY A 75 -11.70 6.26 -11.62
CA GLY A 75 -10.81 5.28 -12.23
C GLY A 75 -9.42 5.24 -11.61
N TYR A 76 -8.83 4.04 -11.64
CA TYR A 76 -7.47 3.75 -11.19
C TYR A 76 -6.86 2.81 -12.23
N THR A 77 -5.93 3.35 -13.03
CA THR A 77 -5.31 2.60 -14.14
C THR A 77 -3.80 2.59 -13.98
N VAL A 78 -3.21 1.41 -13.80
CA VAL A 78 -1.75 1.26 -13.83
C VAL A 78 -1.28 1.34 -15.28
N THR A 79 -0.52 2.38 -15.61
CA THR A 79 -0.04 2.66 -16.97
C THR A 79 1.38 2.17 -17.21
N GLN A 80 2.19 2.13 -16.16
CA GLN A 80 3.57 1.63 -16.18
C GLN A 80 3.84 0.89 -14.87
N LYS A 81 4.61 -0.19 -14.94
CA LYS A 81 5.08 -0.91 -13.76
C LYS A 81 6.39 -1.63 -14.03
N GLN A 82 7.27 -1.66 -13.05
CA GLN A 82 8.56 -2.34 -13.12
C GLN A 82 8.93 -2.86 -11.73
N MET A 83 9.31 -4.14 -11.67
CA MET A 83 9.96 -4.74 -10.50
C MET A 83 11.48 -4.71 -10.73
N SER A 84 12.27 -4.44 -9.70
CA SER A 84 13.73 -4.56 -9.76
C SER A 84 14.18 -6.02 -9.93
N GLU A 85 15.41 -6.20 -10.40
CA GLU A 85 16.00 -7.53 -10.59
C GLU A 85 16.15 -8.32 -9.27
N ASP A 86 16.45 -7.61 -8.17
CA ASP A 86 16.50 -8.19 -6.82
C ASP A 86 15.10 -8.41 -6.18
N GLY A 87 14.05 -7.90 -6.83
CA GLY A 87 12.67 -7.97 -6.36
C GLY A 87 12.40 -7.23 -5.06
N ASN A 88 13.27 -6.30 -4.64
CA ASN A 88 13.12 -5.52 -3.41
C ASN A 88 12.56 -4.12 -3.64
N SER A 89 12.47 -3.67 -4.89
CA SER A 89 11.81 -2.42 -5.24
C SER A 89 10.84 -2.58 -6.40
N TYR A 90 9.82 -1.74 -6.39
CA TYR A 90 8.78 -1.73 -7.40
C TYR A 90 8.37 -0.30 -7.67
N VAL A 91 8.29 0.07 -8.94
CA VAL A 91 7.78 1.37 -9.36
C VAL A 91 6.54 1.18 -10.20
N GLN A 92 5.53 2.02 -10.01
CA GLN A 92 4.38 2.08 -10.89
C GLN A 92 3.90 3.51 -11.13
N THR A 93 3.33 3.74 -12.30
CA THR A 93 2.63 4.98 -12.62
C THR A 93 1.14 4.68 -12.73
N VAL A 94 0.35 5.32 -11.89
CA VAL A 94 -1.10 5.21 -11.86
C VAL A 94 -1.70 6.46 -12.49
N MET A 95 -2.59 6.27 -13.45
CA MET A 95 -3.49 7.32 -13.92
C MET A 95 -4.77 7.25 -13.09
N LEU A 96 -5.01 8.28 -12.30
CA LEU A 96 -6.25 8.46 -11.55
C LEU A 96 -7.23 9.27 -12.38
N GLN A 97 -8.42 8.75 -12.58
CA GLN A 97 -9.56 9.52 -13.08
C GLN A 97 -10.38 9.96 -11.88
N MET A 98 -10.70 11.24 -11.83
CA MET A 98 -11.40 11.82 -10.70
C MET A 98 -12.29 12.98 -11.12
N TYR A 99 -13.33 13.25 -10.34
CA TYR A 99 -14.19 14.43 -10.52
C TYR A 99 -14.35 15.17 -9.20
N SER A 100 -14.49 16.49 -9.25
CA SER A 100 -14.71 17.27 -8.03
C SER A 100 -16.10 17.00 -7.46
N VAL A 101 -16.19 16.94 -6.13
CA VAL A 101 -17.46 16.81 -5.40
C VAL A 101 -18.37 18.01 -5.65
N HIS A 102 -17.80 19.20 -5.85
CA HIS A 102 -18.56 20.44 -6.01
C HIS A 102 -18.96 20.70 -7.46
N ASN A 103 -18.16 20.26 -8.43
CA ASN A 103 -18.43 20.40 -9.86
C ASN A 103 -17.97 19.13 -10.60
N PRO A 104 -18.82 18.46 -11.40
CA PRO A 104 -18.50 17.19 -12.05
C PRO A 104 -17.62 17.37 -13.29
N VAL A 105 -16.49 18.08 -13.13
CA VAL A 105 -15.44 18.17 -14.14
C VAL A 105 -14.47 17.02 -13.90
N GLU A 106 -14.38 16.12 -14.86
CA GLU A 106 -13.41 15.03 -14.83
C GLU A 106 -11.99 15.57 -15.03
N ARG A 107 -11.05 14.97 -14.30
CA ARG A 107 -9.62 15.27 -14.34
C ARG A 107 -8.85 13.95 -14.30
N GLN A 108 -7.68 13.99 -14.94
CA GLN A 108 -6.71 12.91 -14.86
C GLN A 108 -5.48 13.39 -14.11
N VAL A 109 -5.03 12.59 -13.13
CA VAL A 109 -3.83 12.86 -12.34
C VAL A 109 -2.89 11.68 -12.47
N ARG A 110 -1.65 11.97 -12.88
CA ARG A 110 -0.57 10.98 -12.87
C ARG A 110 -0.02 10.89 -11.45
N TRP A 111 0.04 9.68 -10.92
CA TRP A 111 0.62 9.37 -9.64
C TRP A 111 1.75 8.36 -9.78
N ASN A 112 2.97 8.83 -9.57
CA ASN A 112 4.16 7.98 -9.58
C ASN A 112 4.36 7.41 -8.19
N GLN A 113 4.40 6.09 -8.09
CA GLN A 113 4.60 5.37 -6.85
C GLN A 113 5.92 4.60 -6.90
N GLU A 114 6.76 4.83 -5.91
CA GLU A 114 7.94 4.02 -5.62
C GLU A 114 7.67 3.21 -4.36
N TRP A 115 8.02 1.93 -4.41
CA TRP A 115 7.81 0.97 -3.33
C TRP A 115 9.10 0.23 -3.04
N ARG A 116 9.34 -0.02 -1.76
CA ARG A 116 10.50 -0.78 -1.27
C ARG A 116 10.05 -1.82 -0.27
N MET A 117 10.70 -2.98 -0.30
CA MET A 117 10.56 -3.96 0.77
C MET A 117 11.37 -3.49 1.97
N ASN A 118 10.70 -3.23 3.10
CA ASN A 118 11.37 -3.03 4.37
C ASN A 118 11.76 -4.41 4.93
N GLU A 119 13.05 -4.72 4.99
CA GLU A 119 13.55 -6.04 5.41
C GLU A 119 13.29 -6.35 6.88
N GLU A 120 13.29 -5.33 7.75
CA GLU A 120 13.07 -5.48 9.19
C GLU A 120 11.63 -5.90 9.52
N SER A 121 10.66 -5.25 8.87
CA SER A 121 9.23 -5.53 9.06
C SER A 121 8.68 -6.57 8.08
N GLY A 122 9.41 -6.85 7.00
CA GLY A 122 8.96 -7.71 5.89
C GLY A 122 7.69 -7.19 5.22
N ARG A 123 7.51 -5.87 5.17
CA ARG A 123 6.36 -5.16 4.57
C ARG A 123 6.83 -4.32 3.39
N TRP A 124 5.95 -4.16 2.40
CA TRP A 124 6.14 -3.16 1.36
C TRP A 124 5.72 -1.79 1.87
N THR A 125 6.62 -0.82 1.76
CA THR A 125 6.37 0.58 2.08
C THR A 125 6.51 1.44 0.83
N MET A 126 5.69 2.48 0.75
CA MET A 126 5.70 3.44 -0.34
C MET A 126 6.72 4.54 -0.03
N PHE A 127 7.75 4.66 -0.87
CA PHE A 127 8.80 5.67 -0.79
C PHE A 127 8.51 6.85 -1.73
N SER A 128 7.26 7.30 -1.74
CA SER A 128 6.77 8.38 -2.60
C SER A 128 5.50 8.98 -2.00
N GLY A 129 5.10 10.16 -2.46
CA GLY A 129 3.99 10.94 -1.90
C GLY A 129 2.59 10.50 -2.36
N LEU A 130 1.57 11.11 -1.77
CA LEU A 130 0.19 11.06 -2.26
C LEU A 130 0.08 11.72 -3.65
N PRO A 131 -0.97 11.42 -4.44
CA PRO A 131 -1.17 12.06 -5.74
C PRO A 131 -1.36 13.57 -5.58
N ASP A 132 -0.69 14.37 -6.43
CA ASP A 132 -0.89 15.82 -6.43
C ASP A 132 -2.06 16.22 -7.32
N VAL A 133 -3.16 16.66 -6.69
CA VAL A 133 -4.37 17.13 -7.37
C VAL A 133 -4.35 18.63 -7.68
N THR A 134 -3.30 19.35 -7.26
CA THR A 134 -3.18 20.80 -7.48
C THR A 134 -2.59 21.15 -8.84
N GLN A 135 -1.94 20.20 -9.52
CA GLN A 135 -1.33 20.36 -10.86
C GLN A 135 -0.48 21.64 -11.00
N ARG A 136 0.23 22.04 -9.94
CA ARG A 136 1.08 23.24 -9.97
C ARG A 136 2.37 23.03 -10.77
#